data_AF-A0A382F6T8-F1
#
_entry.id   AF-A0A382F6T8-F1
#
_cell.length_a   1.000
_cell.length_b   1.000
_cell.length_c   1.000
_cell.angle_alpha   90.00
_cell.angle_beta   90.00
_cell.angle_gamma   90.00
#
_symmetry.space_group_name_H-M   'P 1'
#
loop_
_entity.id
_entity.type
_entity.pdbx_description
1 polymer ?
#
loop_
_entity_poly.entity_id
_entity_poly.type
_entity_poly.pdbx_seq_one_letter_code
_entity_poly.pdbx_strand_id
1 'polypeptide(L)'
;MKWILRAGIVFCFTTVSFAQPPEFNYSYSPLSATVLGQASIEGTPASTSDWIAAFDPDGVCSGSSKIFQADNRSKFNLKIYGDDSSTENVDEGLLEGDYFTFSFFDHGTNAVIHDTTKYFGWENRNGGWLSLNQNDTLLTLINNVKLNQFQIIGSHNSYHIAPYDTLMGIINVFAPELALSIDYTHLALPQQFLSYGIRQIELDVYRDPEGGLFASRMGNWLAGQDVTPDIPELNEPGLKVLHFPDIDFDTHLITFRQGL
;
A
#
# COMPACT_ATOMS: atom_id res chain seq x y z
N MET A 1 64.37 -2.34 -41.61
CA MET A 1 63.01 -2.31 -41.02
C MET A 1 63.16 -1.92 -39.56
N LYS A 2 62.67 -0.73 -39.16
CA LYS A 2 62.78 -0.22 -37.78
C LYS A 2 61.64 -0.78 -36.94
N TRP A 3 61.95 -1.38 -35.79
CA TRP A 3 60.95 -1.72 -34.78
C TRP A 3 60.65 -0.48 -33.94
N ILE A 4 59.38 -0.09 -33.87
CA ILE A 4 58.90 0.96 -32.97
C ILE A 4 58.22 0.26 -31.79
N LEU A 5 58.85 0.28 -30.62
CA LEU A 5 58.23 -0.13 -29.36
C LEU A 5 57.35 1.04 -28.87
N ARG A 6 56.03 0.83 -28.87
CA ARG A 6 55.09 1.73 -28.18
C ARG A 6 54.92 1.21 -26.76
N ALA A 7 55.48 1.92 -25.79
CA ALA A 7 55.18 1.68 -24.39
C ALA A 7 53.74 2.16 -24.11
N GLY A 8 52.82 1.23 -23.92
CA GLY A 8 51.50 1.52 -23.38
C GLY A 8 51.58 1.54 -21.86
N ILE A 9 51.32 2.69 -21.24
CA ILE A 9 51.10 2.78 -19.80
C ILE A 9 49.69 2.24 -19.55
N VAL A 10 49.59 1.07 -18.92
CA VAL A 10 48.34 0.57 -18.37
C VAL A 10 48.13 1.26 -17.02
N PHE A 11 47.20 2.22 -16.96
CA PHE A 11 46.67 2.68 -15.69
C PHE A 11 45.75 1.58 -15.15
N CYS A 12 46.30 0.72 -14.29
CA CYS A 12 45.49 -0.16 -13.46
C CYS A 12 44.93 0.71 -12.32
N PHE A 13 43.69 1.17 -12.46
CA PHE A 13 42.95 1.71 -11.33
C PHE A 13 42.62 0.53 -10.41
N THR A 14 43.44 0.31 -9.40
CA THR A 14 43.00 -0.46 -8.24
C THR A 14 41.94 0.39 -7.56
N THR A 15 40.67 0.16 -7.87
CA THR A 15 39.60 0.57 -6.97
C THR A 15 39.88 -0.15 -5.66
N VAL A 16 40.36 0.57 -4.65
CA VAL A 16 40.33 0.09 -3.28
C VAL A 16 38.84 0.00 -2.96
N SER A 17 38.25 -1.19 -3.09
CA SER A 17 36.96 -1.46 -2.48
C SER A 17 37.23 -1.33 -0.99
N PHE A 18 36.77 -0.25 -0.37
CA PHE A 18 36.80 -0.20 1.09
C PHE A 18 35.95 -1.38 1.59
N ALA A 19 36.62 -2.23 2.37
CA ALA A 19 35.99 -3.32 3.07
C ALA A 19 34.96 -2.75 4.06
N GLN A 20 34.01 -3.59 4.47
CA GLN A 20 33.21 -3.36 5.66
C GLN A 20 34.05 -2.69 6.77
N PRO A 21 33.55 -1.63 7.42
CA PRO A 21 34.31 -0.99 8.49
C PRO A 21 34.61 -2.01 9.60
N PRO A 22 35.80 -2.00 10.24
CA PRO A 22 36.20 -3.03 11.20
C PRO A 22 35.24 -3.20 12.39
N GLU A 23 34.60 -2.11 12.80
CA GLU A 23 33.58 -2.10 13.87
C GLU A 23 32.27 -2.80 13.49
N PHE A 24 32.03 -3.07 12.20
CA PHE A 24 30.85 -3.81 11.75
C PHE A 24 31.10 -5.33 11.68
N ASN A 25 32.27 -5.80 12.11
CA ASN A 25 32.55 -7.23 12.26
C ASN A 25 31.68 -7.82 13.38
N TYR A 26 31.04 -8.95 13.08
CA TYR A 26 30.12 -9.63 13.99
C TYR A 26 30.41 -11.14 14.04
N SER A 27 29.94 -11.79 15.09
CA SER A 27 29.99 -13.24 15.26
C SER A 27 28.71 -13.89 14.72
N TYR A 28 28.83 -15.07 14.12
CA TYR A 28 27.68 -15.81 13.60
C TYR A 28 27.09 -16.70 14.69
N SER A 29 25.78 -16.62 14.86
CA SER A 29 25.01 -17.48 15.76
C SER A 29 23.85 -18.17 15.03
N PRO A 30 23.42 -19.37 15.45
CA PRO A 30 22.16 -19.95 14.97
C PRO A 30 20.95 -19.11 15.38
N LEU A 31 21.04 -18.32 16.45
CA LEU A 31 20.00 -17.40 16.87
C LEU A 31 20.05 -16.16 15.97
N SER A 32 19.00 -15.91 15.20
CA SER A 32 18.99 -14.75 14.31
C SER A 32 17.60 -14.32 13.85
N ALA A 33 17.49 -13.06 13.45
CA ALA A 33 16.33 -12.50 12.80
C ALA A 33 16.75 -11.54 11.68
N THR A 34 15.89 -11.33 10.68
CA THR A 34 16.20 -10.57 9.48
C THR A 34 15.34 -9.33 9.36
N VAL A 35 15.99 -8.18 9.14
CA VAL A 35 15.36 -6.89 8.83
C VAL A 35 15.64 -6.52 7.37
N LEU A 36 14.59 -6.10 6.67
CA LEU A 36 14.71 -5.43 5.37
C LEU A 36 14.36 -3.96 5.52
N GLY A 37 15.06 -3.11 4.77
CA GLY A 37 14.74 -1.70 4.75
C GLY A 37 15.30 -0.99 3.53
N GLN A 38 15.01 0.31 3.49
CA GLN A 38 15.62 1.25 2.57
C GLN A 38 16.57 2.15 3.34
N ALA A 39 17.69 2.53 2.73
CA ALA A 39 18.71 3.36 3.34
C ALA A 39 18.85 4.70 2.61
N SER A 40 18.80 5.78 3.39
CA SER A 40 19.10 7.14 2.92
C SER A 40 19.85 7.89 4.01
N ILE A 41 20.82 8.71 3.61
CA ILE A 41 21.60 9.57 4.50
C ILE A 41 21.17 11.01 4.19
N GLU A 42 20.63 11.71 5.19
CA GLU A 42 20.10 13.08 5.05
C GLU A 42 19.11 13.25 3.89
N GLY A 43 18.28 12.23 3.65
CA GLY A 43 17.29 12.21 2.56
C GLY A 43 17.85 11.86 1.18
N THR A 44 19.17 11.65 1.04
CA THR A 44 19.80 11.16 -0.18
C THR A 44 19.91 9.63 -0.14
N PRO A 45 19.51 8.88 -1.18
CA PRO A 45 19.65 7.43 -1.21
C PRO A 45 21.10 6.98 -0.99
N ALA A 46 21.31 6.02 -0.10
CA ALA A 46 22.65 5.50 0.21
C ALA A 46 23.31 4.84 -1.02
N SER A 47 24.63 4.91 -1.11
CA SER A 47 25.42 4.32 -2.19
C SER A 47 25.54 2.79 -2.02
N THR A 48 25.86 2.08 -3.11
CA THR A 48 26.16 0.63 -3.02
C THR A 48 27.53 0.34 -2.39
N SER A 49 28.27 1.35 -1.94
CA SER A 49 29.50 1.20 -1.16
C SER A 49 29.27 1.41 0.35
N ASP A 50 28.07 1.83 0.73
CA ASP A 50 27.69 2.09 2.13
C ASP A 50 27.28 0.78 2.83
N TRP A 51 27.29 0.82 4.16
CA TRP A 51 26.92 -0.32 5.00
C TRP A 51 25.97 0.09 6.11
N ILE A 52 25.20 -0.89 6.60
CA ILE A 52 24.41 -0.80 7.81
C ILE A 52 24.83 -1.92 8.77
N ALA A 53 24.81 -1.64 10.07
CA ALA A 53 25.03 -2.63 11.12
C ALA A 53 24.06 -2.45 12.28
N ALA A 54 23.77 -3.53 12.99
CA ALA A 54 23.02 -3.55 14.24
C ALA A 54 23.97 -3.78 15.41
N PHE A 55 23.76 -3.05 16.50
CA PHE A 55 24.55 -3.14 17.73
C PHE A 55 23.64 -3.40 18.93
N ASP A 56 24.06 -4.30 19.81
CA ASP A 56 23.40 -4.61 21.07
C ASP A 56 23.61 -3.51 22.14
N PRO A 57 23.02 -3.66 23.35
CA PRO A 57 23.13 -2.66 24.40
C PRO A 57 24.56 -2.38 24.89
N ASP A 58 25.47 -3.35 24.75
CA ASP A 58 26.87 -3.25 25.17
C ASP A 58 27.78 -2.71 24.06
N GLY A 59 27.23 -2.53 22.85
CA GLY A 59 27.90 -1.91 21.72
C GLY A 59 28.69 -2.90 20.87
N VAL A 60 28.41 -4.20 20.99
CA VAL A 60 28.94 -5.23 20.10
C VAL A 60 28.10 -5.28 18.83
N CYS A 61 28.76 -5.42 17.68
CA CYS A 61 28.05 -5.53 16.41
C CYS A 61 27.46 -6.94 16.30
N SER A 62 26.13 -7.02 16.27
CA SER A 62 25.39 -8.29 16.17
C SER A 62 24.97 -8.58 14.73
N GLY A 63 25.45 -7.84 13.73
CA GLY A 63 25.18 -8.09 12.32
C GLY A 63 25.42 -6.88 11.44
N SER A 64 25.89 -7.09 10.20
CA SER A 64 26.07 -6.02 9.23
C SER A 64 25.75 -6.46 7.80
N SER A 65 25.43 -5.48 6.94
CA SER A 65 25.06 -5.72 5.55
C SER A 65 25.42 -4.53 4.67
N LYS A 66 25.80 -4.83 3.43
CA LYS A 66 26.10 -3.84 2.41
C LYS A 66 24.80 -3.34 1.76
N ILE A 67 24.73 -2.05 1.50
CA ILE A 67 23.60 -1.47 0.76
C ILE A 67 23.65 -1.94 -0.70
N PHE A 68 22.50 -2.32 -1.26
CA PHE A 68 22.35 -2.69 -2.66
C PHE A 68 21.22 -1.90 -3.33
N GLN A 69 21.25 -1.78 -4.65
CA GLN A 69 20.20 -1.10 -5.40
C GLN A 69 19.25 -2.09 -6.07
N ALA A 70 17.95 -1.85 -5.91
CA ALA A 70 16.89 -2.55 -6.63
C ALA A 70 15.67 -1.61 -6.80
N ASP A 71 15.04 -1.62 -7.98
CA ASP A 71 13.89 -0.77 -8.31
C ASP A 71 14.13 0.73 -8.07
N ASN A 72 15.32 1.23 -8.43
CA ASN A 72 15.78 2.61 -8.17
C ASN A 72 15.73 3.03 -6.68
N ARG A 73 15.85 2.07 -5.76
CA ARG A 73 15.92 2.30 -4.31
C ARG A 73 17.17 1.65 -3.74
N SER A 74 17.76 2.31 -2.75
CA SER A 74 18.84 1.77 -1.93
C SER A 74 18.25 0.95 -0.81
N LYS A 75 18.51 -0.36 -0.81
CA LYS A 75 17.91 -1.35 0.08
C LYS A 75 19.00 -2.10 0.85
N PHE A 76 18.62 -2.74 1.94
CA PHE A 76 19.47 -3.67 2.68
C PHE A 76 18.69 -4.91 3.11
N ASN A 77 19.46 -5.98 3.32
CA ASN A 77 18.99 -7.22 3.93
C ASN A 77 19.95 -7.54 5.08
N LEU A 78 19.53 -7.21 6.30
CA LEU A 78 20.36 -7.28 7.49
C LEU A 78 19.89 -8.41 8.38
N LYS A 79 20.76 -9.39 8.57
CA LYS A 79 20.56 -10.43 9.58
C LYS A 79 21.22 -9.98 10.88
N ILE A 80 20.47 -10.05 11.96
CA ILE A 80 20.88 -9.67 13.31
C ILE A 80 20.93 -10.95 14.15
N TYR A 81 22.08 -11.23 14.74
CA TYR A 81 22.40 -12.41 15.48
C TYR A 81 22.18 -12.21 16.98
N GLY A 82 21.78 -13.29 17.64
CA GLY A 82 21.69 -13.36 19.08
C GLY A 82 22.96 -13.93 19.70
N ASP A 83 23.13 -13.70 20.99
CA ASP A 83 24.26 -14.20 21.77
C ASP A 83 24.30 -15.74 21.81
N ASP A 84 25.48 -16.34 21.67
CA ASP A 84 25.62 -17.80 21.77
C ASP A 84 25.81 -18.21 23.23
N SER A 85 24.78 -18.83 23.81
CA SER A 85 24.83 -19.35 25.19
C SER A 85 25.95 -20.36 25.47
N SER A 86 26.65 -20.88 24.45
CA SER A 86 27.77 -21.81 24.60
C SER A 86 29.13 -21.14 24.78
N THR A 87 29.25 -19.83 24.53
CA THR A 87 30.48 -19.04 24.75
C THR A 87 30.37 -18.22 26.03
N GLU A 88 30.51 -18.91 27.16
CA GLU A 88 30.44 -18.27 28.48
C GLU A 88 31.44 -17.09 28.59
N ASN A 89 30.93 -15.90 28.88
CA ASN A 89 31.65 -14.62 29.04
C ASN A 89 32.11 -13.92 27.75
N VAL A 90 31.57 -14.30 26.58
CA VAL A 90 31.73 -13.53 25.35
C VAL A 90 30.36 -13.01 24.94
N ASP A 91 30.24 -11.69 24.79
CA ASP A 91 29.06 -11.07 24.20
C ASP A 91 29.24 -11.04 22.68
N GLU A 92 28.36 -11.74 21.97
CA GLU A 92 28.42 -11.94 20.53
C GLU A 92 27.19 -11.38 19.81
N GLY A 93 26.20 -10.88 20.56
CA GLY A 93 24.98 -10.33 20.02
C GLY A 93 23.85 -10.24 21.04
N LEU A 94 22.62 -10.29 20.56
CA LEU A 94 21.45 -9.94 21.37
C LEU A 94 20.94 -11.06 22.26
N LEU A 95 20.54 -10.72 23.48
CA LEU A 95 19.70 -11.54 24.35
C LEU A 95 18.21 -11.29 24.07
N GLU A 96 17.36 -12.24 24.46
CA GLU A 96 15.92 -12.09 24.32
C GLU A 96 15.40 -10.93 25.17
N GLY A 97 14.72 -9.97 24.53
CA GLY A 97 14.22 -8.76 25.17
C GLY A 97 15.16 -7.55 25.11
N ASP A 98 16.38 -7.71 24.61
CA ASP A 98 17.29 -6.59 24.39
C ASP A 98 16.75 -5.61 23.35
N TYR A 99 17.23 -4.36 23.48
CA TYR A 99 17.15 -3.42 22.38
C TYR A 99 18.42 -3.51 21.54
N PHE A 100 18.32 -3.13 20.28
CA PHE A 100 19.49 -2.86 19.46
C PHE A 100 19.40 -1.47 18.84
N THR A 101 20.51 -1.00 18.30
CA THR A 101 20.65 0.27 17.59
C THR A 101 21.19 0.02 16.19
N PHE A 102 20.98 0.94 15.26
CA PHE A 102 21.61 0.86 13.94
C PHE A 102 22.78 1.83 13.84
N SER A 103 23.79 1.47 13.05
CA SER A 103 24.79 2.42 12.57
C SER A 103 24.97 2.31 11.07
N PHE A 104 25.34 3.42 10.44
CA PHE A 104 25.50 3.54 9.00
C PHE A 104 26.92 3.98 8.68
N PHE A 105 27.57 3.29 7.75
CA PHE A 105 28.85 3.72 7.21
C PHE A 105 28.63 4.38 5.85
N ASP A 106 28.97 5.66 5.76
CA ASP A 106 29.00 6.42 4.53
C ASP A 106 30.39 6.33 3.90
N HIS A 107 30.48 5.65 2.76
CA HIS A 107 31.73 5.53 2.03
C HIS A 107 32.21 6.89 1.47
N GLY A 108 31.29 7.78 1.10
CA GLY A 108 31.60 9.07 0.49
C GLY A 108 32.38 9.99 1.43
N THR A 109 32.02 9.98 2.71
CA THR A 109 32.69 10.76 3.77
C THR A 109 33.66 9.94 4.62
N ASN A 110 33.68 8.61 4.45
CA ASN A 110 34.46 7.67 5.26
C ASN A 110 34.16 7.85 6.76
N ALA A 111 32.88 7.94 7.10
CA ALA A 111 32.39 8.16 8.46
C ALA A 111 31.36 7.11 8.86
N VAL A 112 31.35 6.76 10.13
CA VAL A 112 30.25 5.99 10.73
C VAL A 112 29.34 6.94 11.50
N ILE A 113 28.05 6.79 11.25
CA ILE A 113 26.95 7.52 11.87
C ILE A 113 26.23 6.51 12.76
N HIS A 114 26.32 6.70 14.08
CA HIS A 114 25.60 5.87 15.04
C HIS A 114 24.20 6.45 15.28
N ASP A 115 23.16 5.69 14.97
CA ASP A 115 21.78 6.03 15.32
C ASP A 115 21.52 5.56 16.75
N THR A 116 21.21 6.50 17.65
CA THR A 116 20.94 6.20 19.06
C THR A 116 19.53 5.68 19.31
N THR A 117 18.71 5.53 18.27
CA THR A 117 17.34 5.01 18.37
C THR A 117 17.36 3.56 18.80
N LYS A 118 16.65 3.26 19.89
CA LYS A 118 16.55 1.91 20.45
C LYS A 118 15.38 1.16 19.82
N TYR A 119 15.67 0.02 19.21
CA TYR A 119 14.69 -0.90 18.63
C TYR A 119 14.50 -2.07 19.59
N PHE A 120 13.31 -2.18 20.18
CA PHE A 120 12.96 -3.24 21.11
C PHE A 120 12.26 -4.41 20.41
N GLY A 121 12.26 -5.56 21.07
CA GLY A 121 11.54 -6.75 20.61
C GLY A 121 12.34 -7.59 19.63
N TRP A 122 13.68 -7.59 19.74
CA TRP A 122 14.46 -8.63 19.11
C TRP A 122 14.07 -9.99 19.71
N GLU A 123 13.88 -10.97 18.84
CA GLU A 123 13.59 -12.35 19.20
C GLU A 123 14.22 -13.28 18.16
N ASN A 124 14.63 -14.49 18.57
CA ASN A 124 15.16 -15.46 17.62
C ASN A 124 14.06 -15.94 16.65
N ARG A 125 14.25 -15.68 15.36
CA ARG A 125 13.34 -16.12 14.28
C ARG A 125 13.95 -17.22 13.40
N ASN A 126 15.09 -17.80 13.79
CA ASN A 126 15.90 -18.72 12.99
C ASN A 126 16.16 -18.16 11.58
N GLY A 127 16.50 -16.88 11.51
CA GLY A 127 16.73 -16.12 10.27
C GLY A 127 15.47 -15.59 9.59
N GLY A 128 14.28 -15.84 10.15
CA GLY A 128 13.01 -15.28 9.68
C GLY A 128 12.87 -13.77 9.91
N TRP A 129 11.76 -13.20 9.46
CA TRP A 129 11.52 -11.75 9.54
C TRP A 129 11.38 -11.25 10.98
N LEU A 130 12.09 -10.16 11.29
CA LEU A 130 11.91 -9.38 12.51
C LEU A 130 10.93 -8.24 12.25
N SER A 131 9.82 -8.22 12.99
CA SER A 131 8.89 -7.09 12.97
C SER A 131 9.43 -5.98 13.86
N LEU A 132 9.92 -4.90 13.25
CA LEU A 132 10.27 -3.69 13.98
C LEU A 132 8.98 -3.00 14.40
N ASN A 133 8.53 -3.23 15.63
CA ASN A 133 7.34 -2.63 16.23
C ASN A 133 7.57 -1.14 16.55
N GLN A 134 8.12 -0.38 15.61
CA GLN A 134 8.15 1.07 15.72
C GLN A 134 6.81 1.64 15.25
N ASN A 135 6.24 2.48 16.12
CA ASN A 135 5.04 3.26 15.82
C ASN A 135 5.24 4.24 14.64
N ASP A 136 6.47 4.36 14.13
CA ASP A 136 6.87 5.31 13.10
C ASP A 136 7.11 4.70 11.71
N THR A 137 6.73 3.44 11.46
CA THR A 137 6.59 3.03 10.06
C THR A 137 5.33 3.65 9.47
N LEU A 138 5.41 4.16 8.25
CA LEU A 138 4.29 4.73 7.50
C LEU A 138 3.09 3.74 7.45
N LEU A 139 3.37 2.42 7.51
CA LEU A 139 2.37 1.37 7.66
C LEU A 139 1.69 1.35 9.04
N THR A 140 2.41 1.55 10.14
CA THR A 140 1.83 1.61 11.49
C THR A 140 0.95 2.86 11.65
N LEU A 141 1.37 4.00 11.07
CA LEU A 141 0.56 5.22 11.05
C LEU A 141 -0.73 5.03 10.25
N ILE A 142 -0.65 4.48 9.02
CA ILE A 142 -1.83 4.19 8.19
C ILE A 142 -2.81 3.24 8.90
N ASN A 143 -2.31 2.21 9.59
CA ASN A 143 -3.16 1.24 10.28
C ASN A 143 -3.78 1.76 11.59
N ASN A 144 -3.30 2.89 12.12
CA ASN A 144 -3.83 3.52 13.34
C ASN A 144 -4.75 4.72 13.05
N VAL A 145 -4.78 5.22 11.81
CA VAL A 145 -5.68 6.31 11.40
C VAL A 145 -7.12 5.78 11.39
N LYS A 146 -8.02 6.48 12.09
CA LYS A 146 -9.44 6.12 12.18
C LYS A 146 -10.19 6.57 10.92
N LEU A 147 -11.32 5.92 10.60
CA LEU A 147 -12.12 6.25 9.42
C LEU A 147 -12.45 7.76 9.31
N ASN A 148 -12.77 8.40 10.44
CA ASN A 148 -13.13 9.82 10.52
C ASN A 148 -11.93 10.79 10.40
N GLN A 149 -10.71 10.27 10.22
CA GLN A 149 -9.49 11.03 10.01
C GLN A 149 -9.02 10.92 8.56
N PHE A 150 -9.67 10.11 7.73
CA PHE A 150 -9.45 10.11 6.28
C PHE A 150 -10.31 11.17 5.61
N GLN A 151 -9.69 11.92 4.71
CA GLN A 151 -10.42 12.66 3.70
C GLN A 151 -10.53 11.78 2.45
N ILE A 152 -11.77 11.49 2.04
CA ILE A 152 -12.05 10.64 0.89
C ILE A 152 -12.95 11.37 -0.10
N ILE A 153 -12.82 11.01 -1.36
CA ILE A 153 -13.75 11.42 -2.41
C ILE A 153 -14.84 10.35 -2.48
N GLY A 154 -16.09 10.79 -2.45
CA GLY A 154 -17.27 9.95 -2.57
C GLY A 154 -18.13 10.32 -3.77
N SER A 155 -18.98 9.39 -4.18
CA SER A 155 -20.10 9.65 -5.09
C SER A 155 -21.42 9.38 -4.35
N HIS A 156 -22.35 10.33 -4.46
CA HIS A 156 -23.75 10.18 -4.02
C HIS A 156 -24.50 9.39 -5.10
N ASN A 157 -25.45 8.53 -4.72
CA ASN A 157 -26.17 7.63 -5.62
C ASN A 157 -25.27 6.96 -6.65
N SER A 158 -24.20 6.29 -6.21
CA SER A 158 -23.09 5.83 -7.07
C SER A 158 -23.50 4.88 -8.20
N TYR A 159 -24.70 4.33 -8.13
CA TYR A 159 -25.29 3.41 -9.10
C TYR A 159 -26.10 4.12 -10.20
N HIS A 160 -26.35 5.42 -10.06
CA HIS A 160 -27.34 6.17 -10.84
C HIS A 160 -27.01 6.28 -12.33
N ILE A 161 -28.06 6.11 -13.14
CA ILE A 161 -28.09 6.36 -14.58
C ILE A 161 -29.23 7.36 -14.84
N ALA A 162 -28.93 8.40 -15.62
CA ALA A 162 -29.93 9.41 -15.98
C ALA A 162 -31.12 8.79 -16.71
N PRO A 163 -32.35 9.28 -16.48
CA PRO A 163 -33.50 8.96 -17.31
C PRO A 163 -33.21 9.23 -18.79
N TYR A 164 -33.72 8.37 -19.67
CA TYR A 164 -33.63 8.57 -21.12
C TYR A 164 -34.38 9.83 -21.58
N ASP A 165 -33.93 10.43 -22.69
CA ASP A 165 -34.33 11.76 -23.18
C ASP A 165 -35.84 12.05 -23.12
N THR A 166 -36.67 11.11 -23.58
CA THR A 166 -38.14 11.30 -23.59
C THR A 166 -38.70 11.42 -22.18
N LEU A 167 -38.29 10.54 -21.25
CA LEU A 167 -38.73 10.59 -19.87
C LEU A 167 -38.17 11.82 -19.16
N MET A 168 -36.90 12.16 -19.39
CA MET A 168 -36.28 13.39 -18.88
C MET A 168 -37.04 14.64 -19.34
N GLY A 169 -37.43 14.70 -20.62
CA GLY A 169 -38.23 15.80 -21.17
C GLY A 169 -39.58 15.95 -20.47
N ILE A 170 -40.26 14.83 -20.19
CA ILE A 170 -41.51 14.82 -19.43
C ILE A 170 -41.27 15.31 -17.99
N ILE A 171 -40.26 14.77 -17.29
CA ILE A 171 -39.92 15.17 -15.92
C ILE A 171 -39.61 16.67 -15.88
N ASN A 172 -38.85 17.20 -16.84
CA ASN A 172 -38.52 18.62 -16.89
C ASN A 172 -39.74 19.54 -17.07
N VAL A 173 -40.78 19.10 -17.79
CA VAL A 173 -42.02 19.87 -17.94
C VAL A 173 -42.80 19.98 -16.62
N PHE A 174 -42.85 18.90 -15.84
CA PHE A 174 -43.65 18.84 -14.62
C PHE A 174 -42.87 19.18 -13.34
N ALA A 175 -41.56 18.95 -13.33
CA ALA A 175 -40.66 19.07 -12.19
C ALA A 175 -39.23 19.46 -12.65
N PRO A 176 -39.03 20.71 -13.13
CA PRO A 176 -37.75 21.15 -13.69
C PRO A 176 -36.59 21.12 -12.68
N GLU A 177 -36.85 21.41 -11.41
CA GLU A 177 -35.81 21.31 -10.36
C GLU A 177 -35.34 19.87 -10.16
N LEU A 178 -36.27 18.91 -10.22
CA LEU A 178 -35.94 17.49 -10.14
C LEU A 178 -35.12 17.06 -11.35
N ALA A 179 -35.56 17.41 -12.57
CA ALA A 179 -34.83 17.08 -13.80
C ALA A 179 -33.37 17.54 -13.74
N LEU A 180 -33.12 18.79 -13.30
CA LEU A 180 -31.76 19.31 -13.13
C LEU A 180 -30.93 18.50 -12.11
N SER A 181 -31.56 17.96 -11.06
CA SER A 181 -30.86 17.21 -10.02
C SER A 181 -30.53 15.77 -10.40
N ILE A 182 -31.22 15.19 -11.39
CA ILE A 182 -31.06 13.78 -11.81
C ILE A 182 -30.51 13.63 -13.23
N ASP A 183 -30.18 14.73 -13.91
CA ASP A 183 -29.56 14.73 -15.25
C ASP A 183 -28.05 14.49 -15.16
N TYR A 184 -27.67 13.32 -14.64
CA TYR A 184 -26.29 12.84 -14.61
C TYR A 184 -26.25 11.31 -14.64
N THR A 185 -25.12 10.74 -15.05
CA THR A 185 -24.89 9.30 -15.02
C THR A 185 -23.53 9.04 -14.42
N HIS A 186 -23.46 8.19 -13.40
CA HIS A 186 -22.17 7.74 -12.88
C HIS A 186 -21.57 6.65 -13.78
N LEU A 187 -20.24 6.50 -13.72
CA LEU A 187 -19.58 5.31 -14.26
C LEU A 187 -19.93 4.07 -13.42
N ALA A 188 -19.73 2.87 -13.93
CA ALA A 188 -19.93 1.66 -13.13
C ALA A 188 -18.96 1.63 -11.92
N LEU A 189 -19.37 1.01 -10.81
CA LEU A 189 -18.59 0.97 -9.55
C LEU A 189 -17.12 0.54 -9.75
N PRO A 190 -16.78 -0.51 -10.53
CA PRO A 190 -15.39 -0.88 -10.75
C PRO A 190 -14.54 0.26 -11.33
N GLN A 191 -15.11 1.06 -12.23
CA GLN A 191 -14.40 2.21 -12.82
C GLN A 191 -14.25 3.33 -11.79
N GLN A 192 -15.29 3.63 -11.02
CA GLN A 192 -15.21 4.61 -9.93
C GLN A 192 -14.11 4.25 -8.92
N PHE A 193 -14.01 2.97 -8.53
CA PHE A 193 -13.00 2.50 -7.59
C PHE A 193 -11.58 2.45 -8.18
N LEU A 194 -11.42 1.85 -9.36
CA LEU A 194 -10.10 1.50 -9.91
C LEU A 194 -9.48 2.62 -10.73
N SER A 195 -10.30 3.42 -11.43
CA SER A 195 -9.80 4.48 -12.32
C SER A 195 -9.80 5.86 -11.64
N TYR A 196 -10.74 6.11 -10.72
CA TYR A 196 -10.94 7.43 -10.12
C TYR A 196 -10.71 7.48 -8.60
N GLY A 197 -10.42 6.35 -7.97
CA GLY A 197 -10.04 6.31 -6.55
C GLY A 197 -11.18 6.65 -5.59
N ILE A 198 -12.45 6.52 -6.00
CA ILE A 198 -13.61 6.71 -5.11
C ILE A 198 -13.55 5.71 -3.95
N ARG A 199 -13.78 6.17 -2.72
CA ARG A 199 -13.74 5.31 -1.50
C ARG A 199 -14.93 5.50 -0.55
N GLN A 200 -15.88 6.34 -0.93
CA GLN A 200 -17.19 6.43 -0.31
C GLN A 200 -18.25 6.34 -1.41
N ILE A 201 -19.27 5.51 -1.19
CA ILE A 201 -20.37 5.34 -2.13
C ILE A 201 -21.69 5.36 -1.37
N GLU A 202 -22.76 5.63 -2.10
CA GLU A 202 -24.12 5.58 -1.61
C GLU A 202 -24.97 4.71 -2.53
N LEU A 203 -25.76 3.82 -1.92
CA LEU A 203 -26.68 2.91 -2.57
C LEU A 203 -28.03 3.03 -1.87
N ASP A 204 -29.07 3.44 -2.59
CA ASP A 204 -30.43 3.40 -2.07
C ASP A 204 -31.02 2.03 -2.30
N VAL A 205 -31.39 1.35 -1.21
CA VAL A 205 -31.76 -0.06 -1.24
C VAL A 205 -33.21 -0.24 -0.82
N TYR A 206 -33.98 -0.88 -1.70
CA TYR A 206 -35.38 -1.20 -1.50
C TYR A 206 -35.59 -2.68 -1.20
N ARG A 207 -36.47 -2.99 -0.24
CA ARG A 207 -36.77 -4.36 0.16
C ARG A 207 -37.89 -4.96 -0.70
N ASP A 208 -37.57 -6.00 -1.46
CA ASP A 208 -38.51 -6.75 -2.30
C ASP A 208 -38.43 -8.26 -1.99
N PRO A 209 -38.96 -8.70 -0.84
CA PRO A 209 -38.72 -10.06 -0.34
C PRO A 209 -39.33 -11.15 -1.24
N GLU A 210 -40.36 -10.82 -2.01
CA GLU A 210 -41.12 -11.76 -2.83
C GLU A 210 -40.77 -11.63 -4.33
N GLY A 211 -40.11 -10.53 -4.72
CA GLY A 211 -39.81 -10.21 -6.10
C GLY A 211 -40.98 -9.51 -6.80
N GLY A 212 -40.66 -8.70 -7.81
CA GLY A 212 -41.63 -8.05 -8.69
C GLY A 212 -42.23 -6.75 -8.15
N LEU A 213 -41.94 -6.35 -6.90
CA LEU A 213 -42.50 -5.11 -6.32
C LEU A 213 -42.11 -3.87 -7.12
N PHE A 214 -40.93 -3.88 -7.74
CA PHE A 214 -40.37 -2.78 -8.51
C PHE A 214 -40.25 -3.10 -10.01
N ALA A 215 -40.92 -4.16 -10.49
CA ALA A 215 -40.93 -4.51 -11.91
C ALA A 215 -41.78 -3.54 -12.77
N SER A 216 -42.70 -2.81 -12.13
CA SER A 216 -43.41 -1.69 -12.75
C SER A 216 -42.55 -0.43 -12.74
N ARG A 217 -42.55 0.28 -13.86
CA ARG A 217 -41.85 1.54 -14.10
C ARG A 217 -42.84 2.58 -14.61
N MET A 218 -43.69 3.12 -13.73
CA MET A 218 -44.85 3.93 -14.14
C MET A 218 -44.49 5.15 -15.01
N GLY A 219 -43.30 5.72 -14.88
CA GLY A 219 -42.80 6.80 -15.73
C GLY A 219 -42.78 6.42 -17.22
N ASN A 220 -42.59 5.14 -17.55
CA ASN A 220 -42.67 4.64 -18.92
C ASN A 220 -44.07 4.84 -19.52
N TRP A 221 -45.14 4.80 -18.73
CA TRP A 221 -46.50 5.06 -19.21
C TRP A 221 -46.61 6.46 -19.83
N LEU A 222 -46.03 7.47 -19.17
CA LEU A 222 -46.04 8.85 -19.65
C LEU A 222 -45.20 9.02 -20.94
N ALA A 223 -44.13 8.22 -21.07
CA ALA A 223 -43.24 8.23 -22.23
C ALA A 223 -43.70 7.31 -23.38
N GLY A 224 -44.87 6.66 -23.24
CA GLY A 224 -45.38 5.69 -24.22
C GLY A 224 -44.49 4.45 -24.37
N GLN A 225 -43.74 4.10 -23.32
CA GLN A 225 -42.88 2.91 -23.23
C GLN A 225 -43.55 1.80 -22.44
N ASP A 226 -42.98 0.59 -22.48
CA ASP A 226 -43.45 -0.55 -21.70
C ASP A 226 -43.32 -0.28 -20.20
N VAL A 227 -44.43 -0.36 -19.46
CA VAL A 227 -44.48 -0.12 -18.01
C VAL A 227 -43.85 -1.27 -17.24
N THR A 228 -43.87 -2.48 -17.78
CA THR A 228 -43.33 -3.68 -17.14
C THR A 228 -42.31 -4.34 -18.05
N PRO A 229 -41.17 -3.67 -18.33
CA PRO A 229 -40.14 -4.25 -19.19
C PRO A 229 -39.61 -5.55 -18.57
N ASP A 230 -39.30 -6.53 -19.43
CA ASP A 230 -38.81 -7.83 -19.00
C ASP A 230 -37.36 -7.73 -18.48
N ILE A 231 -37.24 -7.39 -17.20
CA ILE A 231 -35.99 -7.32 -16.45
C ILE A 231 -36.05 -8.43 -15.39
N PRO A 232 -35.50 -9.62 -15.66
CA PRO A 232 -35.62 -10.78 -14.78
C PRO A 232 -35.19 -10.50 -13.34
N GLU A 233 -34.15 -9.70 -13.15
CA GLU A 233 -33.62 -9.33 -11.85
C GLU A 233 -34.63 -8.61 -10.95
N LEU A 234 -35.61 -7.89 -11.52
CA LEU A 234 -36.66 -7.22 -10.73
C LEU A 234 -37.69 -8.22 -10.20
N ASN A 235 -37.85 -9.38 -10.84
CA ASN A 235 -38.79 -10.42 -10.44
C ASN A 235 -38.21 -11.38 -9.38
N GLU A 236 -36.91 -11.35 -9.14
CA GLU A 236 -36.27 -12.18 -8.13
C GLU A 236 -36.52 -11.65 -6.71
N PRO A 237 -36.76 -12.50 -5.71
CA PRO A 237 -36.68 -12.12 -4.30
C PRO A 237 -35.37 -11.44 -3.92
N GLY A 238 -35.42 -10.33 -3.18
CA GLY A 238 -34.26 -9.71 -2.56
C GLY A 238 -34.28 -8.17 -2.54
N LEU A 239 -33.11 -7.59 -2.29
CA LEU A 239 -32.96 -6.14 -2.24
C LEU A 239 -32.69 -5.57 -3.64
N LYS A 240 -33.39 -4.49 -4.01
CA LYS A 240 -33.21 -3.74 -5.27
C LYS A 240 -32.47 -2.43 -5.01
N VAL A 241 -31.70 -1.96 -5.98
CA VAL A 241 -31.02 -0.66 -5.89
C VAL A 241 -31.59 0.26 -6.95
N LEU A 242 -32.25 1.33 -6.54
CA LEU A 242 -33.03 2.24 -7.40
C LEU A 242 -32.95 3.64 -6.81
N HIS A 243 -33.08 4.72 -7.59
CA HIS A 243 -33.10 6.07 -7.03
C HIS A 243 -34.53 6.46 -6.63
N PHE A 244 -35.41 6.72 -7.59
CA PHE A 244 -36.83 6.88 -7.34
C PHE A 244 -37.62 5.81 -8.10
N PRO A 245 -38.18 4.81 -7.41
CA PRO A 245 -39.06 3.83 -8.04
C PRO A 245 -40.10 4.53 -8.92
N ASP A 246 -40.39 3.90 -10.06
CA ASP A 246 -41.29 4.39 -11.11
C ASP A 246 -40.84 5.63 -11.90
N ILE A 247 -40.00 6.53 -11.39
CA ILE A 247 -39.71 7.84 -12.01
C ILE A 247 -38.26 7.98 -12.46
N ASP A 248 -37.32 7.46 -11.67
CA ASP A 248 -35.88 7.48 -11.92
C ASP A 248 -35.26 6.15 -11.45
N PHE A 249 -35.40 5.13 -12.30
CA PHE A 249 -35.24 3.72 -11.94
C PHE A 249 -34.03 3.05 -12.59
N ASP A 250 -33.30 3.74 -13.46
CA ASP A 250 -32.16 3.16 -14.17
C ASP A 250 -30.90 3.19 -13.28
N THR A 251 -30.16 2.09 -13.32
CA THR A 251 -29.12 1.79 -12.35
C THR A 251 -28.09 0.83 -12.96
N HIS A 252 -26.81 1.00 -12.58
CA HIS A 252 -25.75 0.04 -12.91
C HIS A 252 -25.87 -1.27 -12.11
N LEU A 253 -26.67 -1.29 -11.06
CA LEU A 253 -26.87 -2.42 -10.14
C LEU A 253 -28.36 -2.59 -9.88
N ILE A 254 -29.00 -3.60 -10.46
CA ILE A 254 -30.45 -3.79 -10.27
C ILE A 254 -30.73 -4.46 -8.91
N THR A 255 -29.85 -5.38 -8.51
CA THR A 255 -29.94 -6.06 -7.21
C THR A 255 -28.76 -5.69 -6.33
N PHE A 256 -28.98 -5.62 -5.01
CA PHE A 256 -27.89 -5.38 -4.06
C PHE A 256 -26.81 -6.48 -4.13
N ARG A 257 -27.20 -7.71 -4.46
CA ARG A 257 -26.29 -8.85 -4.60
C ARG A 257 -25.25 -8.66 -5.71
N GLN A 258 -25.57 -7.91 -6.77
CA GLN A 258 -24.60 -7.60 -7.83
C GLN A 258 -23.48 -6.67 -7.36
N GLY A 259 -23.67 -5.94 -6.27
CA GLY A 259 -22.71 -5.00 -5.70
C GLY A 259 -21.81 -5.57 -4.60
N LEU A 260 -21.95 -6.86 -4.26
CA LEU A 260 -21.14 -7.58 -3.26
C LEU A 260 -19.99 -8.35 -3.93
#